data_AF-A0A2K8WNZ0-F1
#
_entry.id   AF-A0A2K8WNZ0-F1
#
_cell.length_a   1.000
_cell.length_b   1.000
_cell.length_c   1.000
_cell.angle_alpha   90.00
_cell.angle_beta   90.00
_cell.angle_gamma   90.00
#
_symmetry.space_group_name_H-M   'P 1'
#
loop_
_entity.id
_entity.type
_entity.pdbx_description
1 polymer ?
#
loop_
_entity_poly.entity_id
_entity_poly.type
_entity_poly.pdbx_seq_one_letter_code
_entity_poly.pdbx_strand_id
1 'polypeptide(L)'
;MRNTKVVKTFAKNAAVEERRFLFEVSGISQQGDNNLEYAIRKSGNSFLAVPYSRMNQEMNRINRLGGKIVNISPIGVVAPVAGNTEPQEAHQETDD
;
A
#
# COMPACT_ATOMS: atom_id res chain seq x y z
N MET A 1 22.07 -4.11 -38.26
CA MET A 1 21.74 -2.98 -37.36
C MET A 1 20.79 -3.48 -36.29
N ARG A 2 21.08 -3.30 -35.00
CA ARG A 2 20.23 -3.76 -33.89
C ARG A 2 19.54 -2.55 -33.24
N ASN A 3 18.22 -2.49 -33.31
CA ASN A 3 17.43 -1.39 -32.75
C ASN A 3 17.02 -1.76 -31.32
N THR A 4 17.71 -1.22 -30.32
CA THR A 4 17.32 -1.36 -28.91
C THR A 4 16.28 -0.29 -28.55
N LYS A 5 15.04 -0.72 -28.27
CA LYS A 5 14.04 0.15 -27.65
C LYS A 5 14.46 0.42 -26.19
N VAL A 6 14.79 1.67 -25.89
CA VAL A 6 15.05 2.13 -24.52
C VAL A 6 13.72 2.08 -23.76
N VAL A 7 13.64 1.21 -22.76
CA VAL A 7 12.49 1.16 -21.85
C VAL A 7 12.62 2.33 -20.87
N LYS A 8 11.63 3.22 -20.84
CA LYS A 8 11.59 4.37 -19.93
C LYS A 8 11.50 3.85 -18.49
N THR A 9 12.62 3.84 -17.79
CA THR A 9 12.67 3.46 -16.38
C THR A 9 12.13 4.64 -15.56
N PHE A 10 11.13 4.41 -14.72
CA PHE A 10 10.61 5.45 -13.84
C PHE A 10 11.71 5.85 -12.85
N ALA A 11 12.12 7.12 -12.87
CA ALA A 11 13.12 7.64 -11.94
C ALA A 11 12.66 7.46 -10.49
N LYS A 12 13.62 7.24 -9.59
CA LYS A 12 13.40 7.11 -8.15
C LYS A 12 12.87 8.43 -7.58
N ASN A 13 11.57 8.50 -7.30
CA ASN A 13 10.92 9.69 -6.76
C ASN A 13 10.79 9.58 -5.23
N ALA A 14 11.41 10.47 -4.47
CA ALA A 14 11.40 10.44 -3.01
C ALA A 14 9.96 10.47 -2.43
N ALA A 15 9.07 11.27 -3.01
CA ALA A 15 7.66 11.34 -2.62
C ALA A 15 6.88 10.02 -2.84
N VAL A 16 7.36 9.14 -3.73
CA VAL A 16 6.77 7.80 -3.93
C VAL A 16 7.32 6.81 -2.90
N GLU A 17 8.58 6.96 -2.48
CA GLU A 17 9.18 6.12 -1.43
C GLU A 17 8.62 6.39 -0.03
N GLU A 18 8.15 7.61 0.22
CA GLU A 18 7.52 8.01 1.49
C GLU A 18 6.12 7.41 1.70
N ARG A 19 5.47 6.91 0.63
CA ARG A 19 4.13 6.35 0.72
C ARG A 19 4.14 5.09 1.58
N ARG A 20 3.29 5.05 2.60
CA ARG A 20 3.07 3.88 3.45
C ARG A 20 1.66 3.35 3.28
N PHE A 21 1.52 2.05 3.50
CA PHE A 21 0.27 1.33 3.37
C PHE A 21 0.07 0.44 4.59
N LEU A 22 -1.15 0.38 5.10
CA LEU A 22 -1.57 -0.56 6.13
C LEU A 22 -2.11 -1.80 5.47
N PHE A 23 -1.45 -2.93 5.73
CA PHE A 23 -1.83 -4.25 5.28
C PHE A 23 -2.60 -4.92 6.41
N GLU A 24 -3.81 -5.38 6.11
CA GLU A 24 -4.59 -6.25 6.97
C GLU A 24 -4.41 -7.68 6.45
N VAL A 25 -3.92 -8.58 7.31
CA VAL A 25 -3.54 -9.94 6.92
C VAL A 25 -4.16 -10.94 7.87
N SER A 26 -4.80 -11.99 7.35
CA SER A 26 -5.30 -13.11 8.14
C SER A 26 -4.45 -14.36 7.92
N GLY A 27 -4.49 -15.31 8.86
CA GLY A 27 -3.94 -16.66 8.63
C GLY A 27 -2.42 -16.78 8.57
N ILE A 28 -1.65 -15.86 9.18
CA ILE A 28 -0.19 -16.00 9.25
C ILE A 28 0.18 -17.21 10.12
N SER A 29 0.86 -18.20 9.54
CA SER A 29 1.43 -19.31 10.30
C SER A 29 2.71 -18.88 11.01
N GLN A 30 2.84 -19.22 12.29
CA GLN A 30 4.10 -19.07 13.00
C GLN A 30 5.00 -20.25 12.64
N GLN A 31 6.04 -20.00 11.83
CA GLN A 31 7.14 -20.96 11.69
C GLN A 31 8.11 -20.74 12.84
N GLY A 32 8.00 -21.58 13.87
CA GLY A 32 8.90 -21.61 15.02
C GLY A 32 8.29 -22.47 16.12
N ASP A 33 9.12 -23.28 16.78
CA ASP A 33 8.70 -24.07 17.94
C ASP A 33 8.15 -23.14 19.02
N ASN A 34 6.83 -23.07 19.09
CA ASN A 34 6.13 -22.35 20.13
C ASN A 34 6.19 -23.20 21.40
N ASN A 35 7.27 -23.07 22.16
CA ASN A 35 7.44 -23.63 23.52
C ASN A 35 6.53 -22.92 24.56
N LEU A 36 5.35 -22.48 24.14
CA LEU A 36 4.38 -21.80 25.00
C LEU A 36 3.25 -22.79 25.30
N GLU A 37 3.08 -23.13 26.58
CA GLU A 37 2.04 -24.03 27.10
C GLU A 37 0.59 -23.51 26.92
N TYR A 38 0.39 -22.36 26.27
CA TYR A 38 -0.91 -21.72 26.08
C TYR A 38 -1.22 -21.45 24.62
N ALA A 39 -2.49 -21.63 24.25
CA ALA A 39 -2.97 -21.38 22.89
C ALA A 39 -2.90 -19.89 22.54
N ILE A 40 -1.98 -19.52 21.66
CA ILE A 40 -2.00 -18.20 21.01
C ILE A 40 -3.30 -18.09 20.21
N ARG A 41 -4.06 -17.02 20.46
CA ARG A 41 -5.37 -16.77 19.85
C ARG A 41 -5.25 -16.83 18.32
N LYS A 42 -5.84 -17.86 17.70
CA LYS A 42 -5.63 -18.22 16.28
C LYS A 42 -6.34 -17.32 15.25
N SER A 43 -7.06 -16.27 15.65
CA SER A 43 -8.09 -15.65 14.78
C SER A 43 -8.04 -14.13 14.65
N GLY A 44 -6.96 -13.46 15.03
CA GLY A 44 -6.81 -12.01 14.81
C GLY A 44 -6.24 -11.69 13.43
N ASN A 45 -6.80 -10.69 12.74
CA ASN A 45 -6.12 -10.08 11.60
C ASN A 45 -4.90 -9.30 12.11
N SER A 46 -3.77 -9.46 11.44
CA SER A 46 -2.52 -8.75 11.70
C SER A 46 -2.45 -7.50 10.84
N PHE A 47 -2.05 -6.38 11.45
CA PHE A 47 -1.90 -5.10 10.76
C PHE A 47 -0.42 -4.75 10.61
N LEU A 48 0.03 -4.49 9.38
CA LEU A 48 1.43 -4.16 9.08
C LEU A 48 1.52 -2.85 8.30
N ALA A 49 2.33 -1.91 8.77
CA ALA A 49 2.66 -0.69 8.04
C ALA A 49 3.83 -0.96 7.09
N VAL A 50 3.57 -0.89 5.78
CA VAL A 50 4.52 -1.26 4.72
C VAL A 50 4.86 -0.03 3.88
N PRO A 51 6.15 0.36 3.77
CA PRO A 51 6.56 1.40 2.84
C PRO A 51 6.48 0.88 1.39
N TYR A 52 6.17 1.75 0.44
CA TYR A 52 6.01 1.38 -0.96
C TYR A 52 7.22 0.63 -1.53
N SER A 53 8.43 1.02 -1.14
CA SER A 53 9.69 0.39 -1.56
C SER A 53 9.82 -1.08 -1.15
N ARG A 54 9.14 -1.54 -0.09
CA ARG A 54 9.17 -2.93 0.38
C ARG A 54 7.89 -3.70 0.11
N MET A 55 6.93 -3.11 -0.60
CA MET A 55 5.62 -3.69 -0.79
C MET A 55 5.66 -5.10 -1.40
N ASN A 56 6.44 -5.27 -2.47
CA ASN A 56 6.62 -6.57 -3.12
C ASN A 56 7.28 -7.62 -2.20
N GLN A 57 8.25 -7.18 -1.39
CA GLN A 57 8.96 -8.07 -0.47
C GLN A 57 8.02 -8.57 0.65
N GLU A 58 7.22 -7.66 1.22
CA GLU A 58 6.25 -8.00 2.27
C GLU A 58 5.12 -8.88 1.73
N MET A 59 4.60 -8.61 0.53
CA MET A 59 3.63 -9.51 -0.12
C MET A 59 4.18 -10.93 -0.28
N ASN A 60 5.42 -11.07 -0.78
CA ASN A 60 6.06 -12.37 -0.91
C ASN A 60 6.33 -13.06 0.43
N ARG A 61 6.62 -12.29 1.49
CA ARG A 61 6.77 -12.82 2.85
C ARG A 61 5.42 -13.33 3.38
N ILE A 62 4.37 -12.53 3.26
CA ILE A 62 3.01 -12.89 3.69
C ILE A 62 2.56 -14.18 3.01
N ASN A 63 2.75 -14.29 1.69
CA ASN A 63 2.42 -15.50 0.94
C ASN A 63 3.20 -16.73 1.43
N ARG A 64 4.52 -16.59 1.72
CA ARG A 64 5.34 -17.68 2.25
C ARG A 64 4.89 -18.15 3.64
N LEU A 65 4.38 -17.23 4.46
CA LEU A 65 3.84 -17.53 5.78
C LEU A 65 2.40 -18.09 5.71
N GLY A 66 1.83 -18.26 4.51
CA GLY A 66 0.45 -18.72 4.32
C GLY A 66 -0.61 -17.66 4.67
N GLY A 67 -0.21 -16.41 4.87
CA GLY A 67 -1.12 -15.33 5.18
C GLY A 67 -1.93 -14.87 3.96
N LYS A 68 -3.18 -14.49 4.18
CA LYS A 68 -4.07 -13.88 3.19
C LYS A 68 -4.19 -12.39 3.47
N ILE A 69 -3.89 -11.56 2.47
CA ILE A 69 -4.14 -10.12 2.55
C ILE A 69 -5.65 -9.89 2.39
N VAL A 70 -6.25 -9.23 3.38
CA VAL A 70 -7.68 -8.90 3.43
C VAL A 70 -7.92 -7.49 2.89
N ASN A 71 -7.06 -6.54 3.28
CA ASN A 71 -7.18 -5.14 2.89
C ASN A 71 -5.79 -4.48 2.79
N ILE A 72 -5.67 -3.49 1.91
CA ILE A 72 -4.50 -2.61 1.78
C ILE A 72 -5.03 -1.18 1.70
N SER A 73 -4.65 -0.32 2.63
CA SER A 73 -5.09 1.08 2.66
C SER A 73 -3.89 2.02 2.79
N PRO A 74 -3.85 3.16 2.08
CA PRO A 74 -2.78 4.13 2.27
C PRO A 74 -2.85 4.73 3.67
N ILE A 75 -1.69 4.93 4.30
CA ILE A 75 -1.57 5.60 5.59
C ILE A 75 -0.51 6.70 5.50
N GLY A 76 -0.85 7.92 5.94
CA GLY A 76 0.03 9.09 5.84
C GLY A 76 -0.34 10.05 4.71
N VAL A 77 0.59 10.96 4.38
CA VAL A 77 0.33 12.16 3.56
C VAL A 77 -0.45 11.80 2.30
N VAL A 78 -1.63 12.41 2.24
CA VAL A 78 -2.66 12.34 1.22
C VAL A 78 -2.01 12.15 -0.14
N ALA A 79 -2.44 11.11 -0.88
CA ALA A 79 -2.20 11.05 -2.31
C ALA A 79 -2.54 12.45 -2.88
N PRO A 80 -1.76 13.00 -3.83
CA PRO A 80 -2.25 14.17 -4.55
C PRO A 80 -3.59 13.75 -5.14
N VAL A 81 -4.66 14.29 -4.55
CA VAL A 81 -6.00 14.18 -5.10
C VAL A 81 -5.86 14.73 -6.51
N ALA A 82 -5.96 13.86 -7.51
CA ALA A 82 -6.04 14.30 -8.89
C ALA A 82 -7.31 15.14 -8.95
N GLY A 83 -7.14 16.46 -8.89
CA GLY A 83 -8.22 17.41 -8.80
C GLY A 83 -9.02 17.37 -10.09
N ASN A 84 -10.12 16.61 -10.08
CA ASN A 84 -11.29 16.96 -10.86
C ASN A 84 -12.12 17.90 -9.98
N THR A 85 -11.56 19.06 -9.66
CA THR A 85 -12.37 20.21 -9.23
C THR A 85 -12.68 20.95 -10.51
N GLU A 86 -13.85 20.67 -11.08
CA GLU A 86 -14.44 21.55 -12.09
C GLU A 86 -14.49 22.96 -11.50
N PRO A 87 -14.05 24.00 -12.24
CA PRO A 87 -14.27 25.38 -11.80
C PRO A 87 -15.79 25.60 -11.78
N GLN A 88 -16.37 25.77 -10.59
CA GLN A 88 -17.70 26.33 -10.48
C GLN A 88 -17.61 27.78 -10.94
N GLU A 89 -18.09 28.06 -12.15
CA GLU A 89 -18.25 29.41 -12.68
C GLU A 89 -19.09 30.23 -11.70
N ALA A 90 -18.48 31.29 -11.15
CA ALA A 90 -19.17 32.27 -10.35
C ALA A 90 -20.22 32.96 -11.24
N HIS A 91 -21.49 32.71 -10.95
CA HIS A 91 -22.59 33.51 -11.48
C HIS A 91 -22.40 34.95 -11.01
N GLN A 92 -22.02 35.85 -11.92
CA GLN A 92 -22.13 37.29 -11.71
C GLN A 92 -23.59 37.67 -11.92
N GLU A 93 -24.27 37.95 -10.82
CA GLU A 93 -25.55 38.64 -10.79
C GLU A 93 -25.28 40.10 -11.16
N THR A 94 -25.59 40.47 -12.40
CA THR A 94 -25.69 41.87 -12.83
C THR A 94 -27.03 42.41 -12.36
N ASP A 95 -26.99 43.33 -11.40
CA ASP A 95 -28.09 44.19 -10.95
C ASP A 95 -28.23 45.34 -11.98
N ASP A 96 -29.41 45.47 -12.60
CA ASP A 96 -29.87 46.64 -13.36
C ASP A 96 -31.27 47.04 -12.85
#